data_AF-A0A355QI30-F1
#
_entry.id   AF-A0A355QI30-F1
#
_cell.length_a   1.000
_cell.length_b   1.000
_cell.length_c   1.000
_cell.angle_alpha   90.00
_cell.angle_beta   90.00
_cell.angle_gamma   90.00
#
_symmetry.space_group_name_H-M   'P 1'
#
loop_
_entity.id
_entity.type
_entity.pdbx_description
1 polymer ?
#
loop_
_entity_poly.entity_id
_entity_poly.type
_entity_poly.pdbx_seq_one_letter_code
_entity_poly.pdbx_strand_id
1 'polypeptide(L)'
;AVEYYCKFPPIEGRTVVVVDPMLATGNSATAALDRVKADGPADVRFLCLLAAPEGVERLHDSHPDVPIWTAALDDHLNEVGYIVPGLGDAGDRIFGTT
;
A
#
# COMPACT_ATOMS: atom_id res chain seq x y z
N ALA A 1 12.27 1.68 -1.57
CA ALA A 1 11.87 2.69 -2.58
C ALA A 1 12.59 4.00 -2.28
N VAL A 2 12.77 4.88 -3.27
CA VAL A 2 13.30 6.24 -3.04
C VAL A 2 12.10 7.18 -2.87
N GLU A 3 12.05 7.95 -1.78
CA GLU A 3 11.03 8.99 -1.61
C GLU A 3 11.27 10.10 -2.64
N TYR A 4 10.30 10.29 -3.54
CA TYR A 4 10.37 11.34 -4.55
C TYR A 4 9.69 12.65 -4.10
N TYR A 5 8.55 12.54 -3.40
CA TYR A 5 7.77 13.67 -2.94
C TYR A 5 6.97 13.30 -1.68
N CYS A 6 7.00 14.18 -0.68
CA CYS A 6 6.24 14.01 0.56
C CYS A 6 5.61 15.35 0.96
N LYS A 7 4.26 15.39 1.05
CA LYS A 7 3.52 16.55 1.56
C LYS A 7 2.19 16.10 2.16
N PHE A 8 2.02 16.36 3.45
CA PHE A 8 0.77 16.17 4.17
C PHE A 8 0.71 17.18 5.34
N PRO A 9 -0.49 17.46 5.91
CA PRO A 9 -0.61 18.30 7.10
C PRO A 9 0.06 17.66 8.32
N PRO A 10 0.28 18.37 9.44
CA PRO A 10 0.72 17.75 10.68
C PRO A 10 -0.21 16.60 11.09
N ILE A 11 0.37 15.41 11.27
CA ILE A 11 -0.36 14.17 11.57
C ILE A 11 -0.12 13.62 12.99
N GLU A 12 0.69 14.30 13.80
CA GLU A 12 0.96 13.88 15.17
C GLU A 12 -0.34 13.69 15.96
N GLY A 13 -0.49 12.55 16.61
CA GLY A 13 -1.67 12.21 17.40
C GLY A 13 -2.95 11.95 16.58
N ARG A 14 -2.88 11.87 15.25
CA ARG A 14 -4.03 11.64 14.37
C ARG A 14 -4.12 10.19 13.88
N THR A 15 -5.31 9.78 13.45
CA THR A 15 -5.49 8.57 12.64
C THR A 15 -5.16 8.88 11.19
N VAL A 16 -4.30 8.08 10.58
CA VAL A 16 -3.92 8.18 9.17
C VAL A 16 -4.32 6.91 8.44
N VAL A 17 -4.97 7.08 7.29
CA VAL A 17 -5.27 5.99 6.36
C VAL A 17 -4.42 6.19 5.12
N VAL A 18 -3.43 5.32 4.93
CA VAL A 18 -2.64 5.26 3.70
C VAL A 18 -3.45 4.48 2.67
N VAL A 19 -3.62 5.07 1.48
CA VAL A 19 -4.45 4.50 0.41
C VAL A 19 -3.61 4.23 -0.82
N ASP A 20 -3.83 3.07 -1.44
CA ASP A 20 -3.26 2.68 -2.73
C ASP A 20 -4.25 1.71 -3.39
N PRO A 21 -4.59 1.82 -4.69
CA PRO A 21 -5.43 0.82 -5.34
C PRO A 21 -4.94 -0.63 -5.17
N MET A 22 -3.62 -0.86 -5.15
CA MET A 22 -3.05 -2.20 -5.20
C MET A 22 -1.97 -2.44 -4.13
N LEU A 23 -2.07 -3.56 -3.43
CA LEU A 23 -1.00 -4.11 -2.60
C LEU A 23 -0.36 -5.32 -3.30
N ALA A 24 0.55 -5.04 -4.23
CA ALA A 24 1.26 -6.08 -4.99
C ALA A 24 2.47 -6.63 -4.21
N THR A 25 3.68 -6.13 -4.45
CA THR A 25 4.89 -6.60 -3.75
C THR A 25 5.03 -6.06 -2.32
N GLY A 26 4.19 -5.12 -1.89
CA GLY A 26 4.28 -4.45 -0.59
C GLY A 26 5.37 -3.37 -0.47
N ASN A 27 6.32 -3.29 -1.41
CA ASN A 27 7.47 -2.36 -1.33
C ASN A 27 7.08 -0.88 -1.17
N SER A 28 6.11 -0.40 -1.97
CA SER A 28 5.66 0.99 -1.93
C SER A 28 4.89 1.28 -0.65
N ALA A 29 4.03 0.35 -0.22
CA ALA A 29 3.25 0.47 1.00
C ALA A 29 4.15 0.53 2.25
N THR A 30 5.16 -0.33 2.35
CA THR A 30 6.14 -0.30 3.45
C THR A 30 6.86 1.05 3.50
N ALA A 31 7.39 1.52 2.38
CA ALA A 31 8.10 2.80 2.35
C ALA A 31 7.20 4.00 2.72
N ALA A 32 5.93 3.98 2.29
CA ALA A 32 4.96 5.01 2.65
C ALA A 32 4.63 4.98 4.16
N LEU A 33 4.45 3.79 4.73
CA LEU A 33 4.15 3.61 6.15
C LEU A 33 5.35 4.00 7.04
N ASP A 34 6.58 3.61 6.68
CA ASP A 34 7.81 4.08 7.34
C ASP A 34 7.82 5.60 7.45
N ARG A 35 7.54 6.28 6.32
CA ARG A 35 7.54 7.75 6.27
C ARG A 35 6.43 8.36 7.12
N VAL A 36 5.21 7.85 7.01
CA VAL A 36 4.04 8.33 7.77
C VAL A 36 4.26 8.17 9.27
N LYS A 37 4.80 7.02 9.70
CA LYS A 37 5.07 6.73 11.12
C LYS A 37 6.14 7.62 11.72
N ALA A 38 7.10 8.10 10.90
CA ALA A 38 8.14 9.02 11.37
C ALA A 38 7.58 10.36 11.92
N ASP A 39 6.35 10.74 11.56
CA ASP A 39 5.71 11.99 12.01
C ASP A 39 4.69 11.78 13.15
N GLY A 40 4.74 10.63 13.83
CA GLY A 40 4.05 10.38 15.11
C GLY A 40 2.51 10.29 15.09
N PRO A 41 1.85 9.68 14.08
CA PRO A 41 0.42 9.47 14.13
C PRO A 41 0.02 8.57 15.31
N ALA A 42 -1.21 8.73 15.81
CA ALA A 42 -1.75 7.89 16.88
C ALA A 42 -2.20 6.51 16.39
N ASP A 43 -2.63 6.41 15.12
CA ASP A 43 -3.12 5.18 14.51
C ASP A 43 -2.86 5.24 13.00
N VAL A 44 -2.43 4.12 12.41
CA VAL A 44 -2.12 4.01 10.98
C VAL A 44 -2.76 2.76 10.41
N ARG A 45 -3.47 2.92 9.29
CA ARG A 45 -4.15 1.83 8.58
C ARG A 45 -3.79 1.89 7.11
N PHE A 46 -3.74 0.73 6.46
CA PHE A 46 -3.54 0.63 5.02
C PHE A 46 -4.82 0.16 4.34
N LEU A 47 -5.28 0.88 3.32
CA LEU A 47 -6.49 0.58 2.56
C LEU A 47 -6.16 0.42 1.08
N CYS A 48 -6.60 -0.69 0.50
CA CYS A 48 -6.51 -0.94 -0.93
C CYS A 48 -7.77 -1.62 -1.50
N LEU A 49 -7.87 -1.68 -2.82
CA LEU A 49 -8.95 -2.43 -3.48
C LEU A 49 -8.55 -3.89 -3.66
N LEU A 50 -7.30 -4.13 -4.06
CA LEU A 50 -6.80 -5.44 -4.44
C LEU A 50 -5.43 -5.70 -3.81
N ALA A 51 -5.25 -6.89 -3.24
CA ALA A 51 -3.98 -7.31 -2.66
C ALA A 51 -3.56 -8.68 -3.18
N ALA A 52 -2.26 -8.96 -3.17
CA ALA A 52 -1.69 -10.30 -3.31
C ALA A 52 -1.16 -10.81 -1.96
N PRO A 53 -1.16 -12.13 -1.70
CA PRO A 53 -0.69 -12.71 -0.44
C PRO A 53 0.74 -12.30 -0.08
N GLU A 54 1.63 -12.22 -1.07
CA GLU A 54 3.03 -11.83 -0.90
C GLU A 54 3.17 -10.38 -0.40
N GLY A 55 2.30 -9.48 -0.88
CA GLY A 55 2.25 -8.09 -0.44
C GLY A 55 1.73 -7.95 0.98
N VAL A 56 0.71 -8.73 1.33
CA VAL A 56 0.14 -8.78 2.69
C VAL A 56 1.17 -9.29 3.69
N GLU A 57 1.83 -10.42 3.38
CA GLU A 57 2.87 -11.01 4.23
C GLU A 57 4.00 -10.01 4.47
N ARG A 58 4.55 -9.41 3.40
CA ARG A 58 5.61 -8.42 3.53
C ARG A 58 5.21 -7.22 4.39
N LEU A 59 3.99 -6.71 4.20
CA LEU A 59 3.53 -5.54 4.92
C LEU A 59 3.30 -5.85 6.41
N HIS A 60 2.75 -7.03 6.72
CA HIS A 60 2.64 -7.51 8.09
C HIS A 60 4.00 -7.74 8.75
N ASP A 61 4.98 -8.27 8.03
CA ASP A 61 6.35 -8.45 8.58
C ASP A 61 7.02 -7.12 8.90
N SER A 62 6.82 -6.11 8.04
CA SER A 62 7.44 -4.78 8.20
C SER A 62 6.69 -3.90 9.21
N HIS A 63 5.37 -4.04 9.26
CA HIS A 63 4.46 -3.21 10.05
C HIS A 63 3.34 -4.07 10.67
N PRO A 64 3.66 -4.96 11.62
CA PRO A 64 2.69 -5.89 12.22
C PRO A 64 1.56 -5.19 12.99
N ASP A 65 1.76 -3.92 13.32
CA ASP A 65 0.80 -3.05 14.00
C ASP A 65 -0.20 -2.36 13.06
N VAL A 66 -0.03 -2.45 11.74
CA VAL A 66 -0.87 -1.74 10.74
C VAL A 66 -1.92 -2.69 10.18
N PRO A 67 -3.22 -2.46 10.45
CA PRO A 67 -4.29 -3.24 9.82
C PRO A 67 -4.35 -2.98 8.31
N ILE A 68 -4.51 -4.06 7.54
CA ILE A 68 -4.72 -4.01 6.09
C ILE A 68 -6.20 -4.22 5.81
N TRP A 69 -6.81 -3.24 5.14
CA TRP A 69 -8.16 -3.32 4.63
C TRP A 69 -8.11 -3.46 3.11
N THR A 70 -8.63 -4.56 2.59
CA THR A 70 -8.72 -4.80 1.15
C THR A 70 -10.11 -5.28 0.78
N ALA A 71 -10.59 -4.94 -0.41
CA ALA A 71 -11.86 -5.45 -0.93
C ALA A 71 -11.71 -6.86 -1.51
N ALA A 72 -10.51 -7.20 -2.01
CA ALA A 72 -10.19 -8.52 -2.55
C ALA A 72 -8.74 -8.92 -2.24
N LEU A 73 -8.56 -10.23 -2.06
CA LEU A 73 -7.27 -10.89 -2.02
C LEU A 73 -7.23 -11.86 -3.20
N ASP A 74 -6.35 -11.58 -4.15
CA ASP A 74 -6.15 -12.39 -5.35
C ASP A 74 -5.11 -13.50 -5.10
N ASP A 75 -4.84 -14.34 -6.10
CA ASP A 75 -4.12 -15.60 -5.89
C ASP A 75 -2.61 -15.42 -5.61
N HIS A 76 -1.92 -14.64 -6.45
CA HIS A 76 -0.46 -14.52 -6.41
C HIS A 76 0.06 -13.34 -7.23
N LEU A 77 1.37 -13.08 -7.14
CA LEU A 77 2.11 -12.27 -8.10
C LEU A 77 2.72 -13.13 -9.21
N ASN A 78 2.66 -12.65 -10.45
CA ASN A 78 3.43 -13.26 -11.55
C ASN A 78 4.92 -12.83 -11.52
N GLU A 79 5.72 -13.34 -12.47
CA GLU A 79 7.17 -13.11 -12.54
C GLU A 79 7.59 -11.64 -12.68
N VAL A 80 6.69 -10.77 -13.14
CA VAL A 80 6.94 -9.33 -13.31
C VAL A 80 6.27 -8.48 -12.21
N GLY A 81 5.68 -9.11 -11.19
CA GLY A 81 5.14 -8.43 -10.01
C GLY A 81 3.72 -7.90 -10.16
N TYR A 82 2.96 -8.35 -11.17
CA TYR A 82 1.52 -8.06 -11.27
C TYR A 82 0.70 -9.08 -10.48
N ILE A 83 -0.37 -8.59 -9.86
CA ILE A 83 -1.37 -9.42 -9.18
C ILE A 83 -2.14 -10.24 -10.21
N VAL A 84 -2.45 -11.50 -9.90
CA VAL A 84 -3.20 -12.43 -10.77
C VAL A 84 -4.42 -12.99 -10.00
N PRO A 85 -5.64 -12.95 -10.56
CA PRO A 85 -6.02 -12.47 -11.91
C PRO A 85 -5.83 -10.96 -12.13
N GLY A 86 -5.83 -10.15 -11.08
CA GLY A 86 -5.40 -8.77 -11.13
C GLY A 86 -6.38 -7.82 -11.82
N LEU A 87 -5.91 -6.59 -11.97
CA LEU A 87 -6.61 -5.53 -12.70
C LEU A 87 -5.73 -4.82 -13.74
N GLY A 88 -4.52 -5.34 -14.00
CA GLY A 88 -3.50 -4.66 -14.82
C GLY A 88 -2.87 -3.48 -14.09
N ASP A 89 -2.48 -2.44 -14.82
CA ASP A 89 -1.96 -1.21 -14.23
C ASP A 89 -3.11 -0.31 -13.74
N ALA A 90 -3.19 -0.08 -12.42
CA ALA A 90 -4.22 0.77 -11.84
C ALA A 90 -4.10 2.23 -12.28
N GLY A 91 -2.87 2.74 -12.37
CA GLY A 91 -2.59 4.13 -12.71
C GLY A 91 -3.02 4.42 -14.14
N ASP A 92 -2.58 3.60 -15.09
CA ASP A 92 -2.92 3.80 -16.50
C ASP A 92 -4.43 3.71 -16.74
N ARG A 93 -5.11 2.81 -16.03
CA ARG A 93 -6.56 2.68 -16.12
C ARG A 93 -7.33 3.85 -15.50
N ILE A 94 -6.82 4.42 -14.39
CA ILE A 94 -7.43 5.59 -13.74
C ILE A 94 -7.25 6.84 -14.60
N PHE A 95 -6.07 7.02 -15.20
CA PHE A 95 -5.71 8.23 -15.94
C PHE A 95 -5.92 8.12 -17.45
N GLY A 96 -6.23 6.92 -17.97
CA GLY A 96 -6.50 6.68 -19.38
C GLY A 96 -5.26 6.76 -20.27
N THR A 97 -4.13 6.21 -19.81
CA THR A 97 -2.82 6.28 -20.50
C THR A 97 -2.35 4.98 -21.13
N THR A 98 -3.19 3.93 -21.09
CA THR A 98 -3.03 2.67 -21.86
C THR A 98 -3.22 2.83 -23.36
#